data_AF-A0A7W6LHS9-F1
#
_entry.id   AF-A0A7W6LHS9-F1
#
_cell.length_a   1.000
_cell.length_b   1.000
_cell.length_c   1.000
_cell.angle_alpha   90.00
_cell.angle_beta   90.00
_cell.angle_gamma   90.00
#
_symmetry.space_group_name_H-M   'P 1'
#
loop_
_entity.id
_entity.type
_entity.pdbx_description
1 polymer ?
#
loop_
_entity_poly.entity_id
_entity_poly.type
_entity_poly.pdbx_seq_one_letter_code
_entity_poly.pdbx_strand_id
1 'polypeptide(L)'
;MTLNKNDLLNLKREKERVSFIAQVAVHQYGGSDAFPLYRQAIAEALDNEPPPFDTEGYSSTYRNSALDPRWLATSILTNAEMEGDGARRLWSLATFAENGEERDLLKQHAVDESRHALYYLALLDLAFPDAIEPGFRQELRQLSPGFSMHKELYPIEGSPYARPPTIDDYLQMNIAEIRTTIHHMMQRTAIQAYCPEENLPQALKVLDQLLDDELAHVGYTAMLIDRVAARTPGNRVGALFRKRFRDFNLITTQELGDNSFGCSLECCAKREWCRAGPSASPFSYSDAPLPDLSAEPSQGATQAPAPAPACH
;
A
#
# COMPACT_ATOMS: atom_id res chain seq x y z
N MET A 1 -15.51 21.60 1.05
CA MET A 1 -15.79 20.20 1.43
C MET A 1 -14.47 19.61 1.86
N THR A 2 -14.39 19.08 3.08
CA THR A 2 -13.12 18.55 3.64
C THR A 2 -12.93 17.14 3.09
N LEU A 3 -11.97 16.96 2.18
CA LEU A 3 -11.63 15.65 1.63
C LEU A 3 -11.01 14.79 2.73
N ASN A 4 -11.58 13.60 2.97
CA ASN A 4 -11.10 12.70 4.01
C ASN A 4 -11.09 11.23 3.57
N LYS A 5 -10.51 10.36 4.41
CA LYS A 5 -10.40 8.91 4.14
C LYS A 5 -11.74 8.23 3.87
N ASN A 6 -12.83 8.65 4.52
CA ASN A 6 -14.14 8.05 4.27
C ASN A 6 -14.64 8.40 2.86
N ASP A 7 -14.28 9.55 2.31
CA ASP A 7 -14.64 9.89 0.92
C ASP A 7 -13.93 8.94 -0.05
N LEU A 8 -12.67 8.56 0.26
CA LEU A 8 -11.89 7.61 -0.52
C LEU A 8 -12.51 6.21 -0.48
N LEU A 9 -12.90 5.71 0.70
CA LEU A 9 -13.56 4.42 0.86
C LEU A 9 -14.94 4.34 0.18
N ASN A 10 -15.61 5.49 0.00
CA ASN A 10 -16.92 5.58 -0.64
C ASN A 10 -16.84 5.97 -2.13
N LEU A 11 -15.63 6.03 -2.71
CA LEU A 11 -15.45 6.47 -4.08
C LEU A 11 -16.06 5.45 -5.06
N LYS A 12 -17.23 5.79 -5.60
CA LYS A 12 -17.97 4.94 -6.56
C LYS A 12 -17.29 4.82 -7.92
N ARG A 13 -16.40 5.75 -8.26
CA ARG A 13 -15.71 5.78 -9.55
C ARG A 13 -14.30 5.25 -9.38
N GLU A 14 -13.93 4.31 -10.24
CA GLU A 14 -12.57 3.76 -10.22
C GLU A 14 -11.58 4.66 -10.95
N LYS A 15 -12.08 5.51 -11.86
CA LYS A 15 -11.29 6.53 -12.55
C LYS A 15 -10.99 7.68 -11.59
N GLU A 16 -9.76 8.18 -11.63
CA GLU A 16 -9.26 9.31 -10.83
C GLU A 16 -8.94 8.97 -9.37
N ARG A 17 -8.89 7.69 -8.96
CA ARG A 17 -8.46 7.29 -7.59
C ARG A 17 -7.07 7.82 -7.28
N VAL A 18 -6.14 7.73 -8.23
CA VAL A 18 -4.75 8.20 -8.02
C VAL A 18 -4.69 9.69 -7.71
N SER A 19 -5.39 10.51 -8.51
CA SER A 19 -5.48 11.95 -8.27
C SER A 19 -6.21 12.25 -6.95
N PHE A 20 -7.27 11.49 -6.64
CA PHE A 20 -8.05 11.68 -5.42
C PHE A 20 -7.25 11.33 -4.16
N ILE A 21 -6.51 10.22 -4.16
CA ILE A 21 -5.59 9.82 -3.08
C ILE A 21 -4.55 10.89 -2.85
N ALA A 22 -3.90 11.37 -3.92
CA ALA A 22 -2.92 12.44 -3.81
C ALA A 22 -3.53 13.71 -3.19
N GLN A 23 -4.76 14.08 -3.56
CA GLN A 23 -5.46 15.23 -2.99
C GLN A 23 -5.81 15.04 -1.50
N VAL A 24 -6.32 13.86 -1.11
CA VAL A 24 -6.63 13.53 0.28
C VAL A 24 -5.35 13.58 1.13
N ALA A 25 -4.28 12.95 0.67
CA ALA A 25 -2.99 12.92 1.37
C ALA A 25 -2.39 14.32 1.55
N VAL A 26 -2.37 15.14 0.48
CA VAL A 26 -1.90 16.54 0.54
C VAL A 26 -2.76 17.35 1.52
N HIS A 27 -4.07 17.19 1.47
CA HIS A 27 -5.00 17.90 2.35
C HIS A 27 -4.78 17.52 3.83
N GLN A 28 -4.63 16.24 4.14
CA GLN A 28 -4.39 15.76 5.50
C GLN A 28 -3.04 16.21 6.04
N TYR A 29 -2.00 16.22 5.21
CA TYR A 29 -0.64 16.51 5.64
C TYR A 29 -0.32 18.01 5.71
N GLY A 30 -0.80 18.81 4.75
CA GLY A 30 -0.45 20.24 4.65
C GLY A 30 -1.63 21.21 4.45
N GLY A 31 -2.85 20.71 4.25
CA GLY A 31 -4.03 21.52 3.93
C GLY A 31 -4.32 21.62 2.42
N SER A 32 -5.48 22.20 2.06
CA SER A 32 -6.04 22.16 0.69
C SER A 32 -5.16 22.76 -0.41
N ASP A 33 -4.39 23.79 -0.07
CA ASP A 33 -3.55 24.53 -1.04
C ASP A 33 -2.06 24.19 -0.90
N ALA A 34 -1.74 23.13 -0.15
CA ALA A 34 -0.37 22.70 0.03
C ALA A 34 0.21 22.08 -1.26
N PHE A 35 1.52 22.22 -1.38
CA PHE A 35 2.37 21.54 -2.37
C PHE A 35 1.96 21.77 -3.84
N PRO A 36 1.84 23.04 -4.29
CA PRO A 36 1.32 23.37 -5.62
C PRO A 36 2.18 22.83 -6.77
N LEU A 37 3.51 22.77 -6.61
CA LEU A 37 4.41 22.25 -7.64
C LEU A 37 4.31 20.73 -7.75
N TYR A 38 4.18 20.03 -6.61
CA TYR A 38 3.85 18.60 -6.63
C TYR A 38 2.52 18.34 -7.34
N ARG A 39 1.45 19.08 -6.98
CA ARG A 39 0.11 18.93 -7.57
C ARG A 39 0.12 19.15 -9.08
N GLN A 40 0.86 20.15 -9.54
CA GLN A 40 1.03 20.39 -10.98
C GLN A 40 1.78 19.22 -11.64
N ALA A 41 2.90 18.77 -11.05
CA ALA A 41 3.72 17.72 -11.63
C ALA A 41 3.01 16.35 -11.69
N ILE A 42 2.25 15.98 -10.66
CA ILE A 42 1.48 14.73 -10.67
C ILE A 42 0.31 14.81 -11.65
N ALA A 43 -0.40 15.94 -11.74
CA ALA A 43 -1.48 16.12 -12.71
C ALA A 43 -0.97 15.97 -14.15
N GLU A 44 0.15 16.64 -14.48
CA GLU A 44 0.79 16.50 -15.79
C GLU A 44 1.23 15.05 -16.05
N ALA A 45 1.79 14.36 -15.05
CA ALA A 45 2.20 12.98 -15.20
C ALA A 45 1.00 12.05 -15.47
N LEU A 46 -0.12 12.21 -14.76
CA LEU A 46 -1.33 11.41 -14.96
C LEU A 46 -2.00 11.64 -16.31
N ASP A 47 -1.96 12.87 -16.82
CA ASP A 47 -2.48 13.21 -18.16
C ASP A 47 -1.67 12.51 -19.28
N ASN A 48 -0.36 12.29 -19.05
CA ASN A 48 0.53 11.69 -20.05
C ASN A 48 0.72 10.18 -19.88
N GLU A 49 0.64 9.66 -18.66
CA GLU A 49 0.94 8.26 -18.30
C GLU A 49 -0.16 7.71 -17.37
N PRO A 50 -1.43 7.64 -17.84
CA PRO A 50 -2.55 7.22 -17.02
C PRO A 50 -2.30 5.80 -16.47
N PRO A 51 -2.31 5.63 -15.14
CA PRO A 51 -1.89 4.38 -14.54
C PRO A 51 -2.93 3.26 -14.73
N PRO A 52 -2.52 2.03 -15.10
CA PRO A 52 -3.45 0.91 -15.26
C PRO A 52 -4.13 0.54 -13.93
N PHE A 53 -3.48 0.80 -12.79
CA PHE A 53 -4.04 0.57 -11.46
C PHE A 53 -5.17 1.54 -11.06
N ASP A 54 -5.49 2.52 -11.91
CA ASP A 54 -6.64 3.44 -11.78
C ASP A 54 -7.83 3.01 -12.66
N THR A 55 -7.83 1.76 -13.15
CA THR A 55 -8.84 1.28 -14.12
C THR A 55 -9.72 0.17 -13.55
N GLU A 56 -10.94 0.05 -14.11
CA GLU A 56 -11.87 -1.04 -13.77
C GLU A 56 -11.35 -2.43 -14.12
N GLY A 57 -10.56 -2.53 -15.20
CA GLY A 57 -9.91 -3.77 -15.58
C GLY A 57 -8.93 -4.26 -14.50
N TYR A 58 -8.22 -3.35 -13.86
CA TYR A 58 -7.30 -3.68 -12.76
C TYR A 58 -8.05 -4.23 -11.55
N SER A 59 -9.06 -3.51 -11.05
CA SER A 59 -9.84 -3.95 -9.91
C SER A 59 -10.57 -5.25 -10.17
N SER A 60 -11.07 -5.46 -11.40
CA SER A 60 -11.73 -6.71 -11.78
C SER A 60 -10.78 -7.88 -11.83
N THR A 61 -9.55 -7.68 -12.33
CA THR A 61 -8.51 -8.73 -12.32
C THR A 61 -8.15 -9.09 -10.89
N TYR A 62 -7.92 -8.10 -10.02
CA TYR A 62 -7.64 -8.35 -8.60
C TYR A 62 -8.78 -9.11 -7.92
N ARG A 63 -10.04 -8.66 -8.10
CA ARG A 63 -11.22 -9.32 -7.52
C ARG A 63 -11.35 -10.77 -7.97
N ASN A 64 -11.16 -11.04 -9.27
CA ASN A 64 -11.25 -12.40 -9.82
C ASN A 64 -10.17 -13.32 -9.24
N SER A 65 -8.93 -12.84 -9.12
CA SER A 65 -7.85 -13.61 -8.49
C SER A 65 -8.10 -13.83 -7.00
N ALA A 66 -8.64 -12.82 -6.32
CA ALA A 66 -8.99 -12.89 -4.91
C ALA A 66 -10.12 -13.87 -4.58
N LEU A 67 -10.82 -14.44 -5.58
CA LEU A 67 -11.78 -15.53 -5.39
C LEU A 67 -11.11 -16.87 -5.00
N ASP A 68 -9.80 -17.03 -5.25
CA ASP A 68 -9.04 -18.15 -4.69
C ASP A 68 -8.46 -17.74 -3.31
N PRO A 69 -8.91 -18.34 -2.20
CA PRO A 69 -8.41 -18.01 -0.86
C PRO A 69 -6.90 -18.22 -0.71
N ARG A 70 -6.33 -19.17 -1.47
CA ARG A 70 -4.88 -19.43 -1.47
C ARG A 70 -4.13 -18.29 -2.11
N TRP A 71 -4.67 -17.77 -3.22
CA TRP A 71 -4.09 -16.62 -3.90
C TRP A 71 -4.14 -15.39 -2.98
N LEU A 72 -5.28 -15.14 -2.31
CA LEU A 72 -5.41 -14.00 -1.40
C LEU A 72 -4.44 -14.09 -0.22
N ALA A 73 -4.32 -15.26 0.41
CA ALA A 73 -3.36 -15.48 1.49
C ALA A 73 -1.90 -15.31 1.03
N THR A 74 -1.53 -15.85 -0.13
CA THR A 74 -0.20 -15.63 -0.71
C THR A 74 0.04 -14.15 -1.04
N SER A 75 -0.97 -13.42 -1.52
CA SER A 75 -0.87 -11.97 -1.76
C SER A 75 -0.62 -11.21 -0.45
N ILE A 76 -1.32 -11.55 0.64
CA ILE A 76 -1.07 -10.96 1.97
C ILE A 76 0.37 -11.20 2.43
N LEU A 77 0.87 -12.43 2.30
CA LEU A 77 2.25 -12.78 2.67
C LEU A 77 3.30 -12.05 1.81
N THR A 78 3.02 -11.93 0.52
CA THR A 78 3.90 -11.21 -0.41
C THR A 78 3.97 -9.73 -0.03
N ASN A 79 2.84 -9.11 0.32
CA ASN A 79 2.84 -7.74 0.81
C ASN A 79 3.64 -7.63 2.12
N ALA A 80 3.49 -8.57 3.07
CA ALA A 80 4.29 -8.56 4.30
C ALA A 80 5.81 -8.57 4.04
N GLU A 81 6.26 -9.32 3.03
CA GLU A 81 7.67 -9.34 2.62
C GLU A 81 8.07 -8.02 1.95
N MET A 82 7.23 -7.47 1.08
CA MET A 82 7.49 -6.19 0.43
C MET A 82 7.67 -5.05 1.43
N GLU A 83 6.82 -4.95 2.47
CA GLU A 83 6.98 -3.88 3.48
C GLU A 83 8.25 -4.08 4.30
N GLY A 84 8.60 -5.33 4.62
CA GLY A 84 9.87 -5.62 5.27
C GLY A 84 11.07 -5.16 4.43
N ASP A 85 11.05 -5.44 3.13
CA ASP A 85 12.08 -5.00 2.19
C ASP A 85 12.08 -3.47 2.01
N GLY A 86 10.91 -2.85 1.88
CA GLY A 86 10.72 -1.40 1.83
C GLY A 86 11.31 -0.70 3.06
N ALA A 87 11.00 -1.21 4.25
CA ALA A 87 11.54 -0.73 5.52
C ALA A 87 13.07 -0.69 5.53
N ARG A 88 13.74 -1.75 5.06
CA ARG A 88 15.22 -1.81 5.00
C ARG A 88 15.80 -0.75 4.05
N ARG A 89 15.14 -0.53 2.90
CA ARG A 89 15.55 0.51 1.94
C ARG A 89 15.40 1.89 2.54
N LEU A 90 14.25 2.19 3.16
CA LEU A 90 13.97 3.47 3.82
C LEU A 90 14.93 3.74 4.98
N TRP A 91 15.23 2.72 5.80
CA TRP A 91 16.20 2.84 6.89
C TRP A 91 17.61 3.18 6.40
N SER A 92 17.99 2.59 5.25
CA SER A 92 19.26 2.93 4.59
C SER A 92 19.26 4.39 4.14
N LEU A 93 18.21 4.85 3.44
CA LEU A 93 18.11 6.25 3.01
C LEU A 93 18.11 7.23 4.19
N ALA A 94 17.37 6.92 5.26
CA ALA A 94 17.36 7.72 6.48
C ALA A 94 18.76 7.85 7.08
N THR A 95 19.54 6.77 7.12
CA THR A 95 20.92 6.78 7.64
C THR A 95 21.81 7.78 6.92
N PHE A 96 21.59 8.02 5.62
CA PHE A 96 22.41 8.90 4.79
C PHE A 96 21.73 10.24 4.44
N ALA A 97 20.54 10.52 4.98
CA ALA A 97 19.88 11.80 4.80
C ALA A 97 20.62 12.92 5.56
N GLU A 98 20.98 13.99 4.84
CA GLU A 98 21.75 15.11 5.39
C GLU A 98 20.87 16.07 6.19
N ASN A 99 19.60 16.22 5.79
CA ASN A 99 18.65 17.07 6.47
C ASN A 99 17.99 16.31 7.64
N GLY A 100 17.96 16.93 8.83
CA GLY A 100 17.43 16.29 10.03
C GLY A 100 15.93 15.96 9.96
N GLU A 101 15.10 16.84 9.40
CA GLU A 101 13.66 16.61 9.22
C GLU A 101 13.40 15.50 8.20
N GLU A 102 14.11 15.53 7.07
CA GLU A 102 14.05 14.49 6.03
C GLU A 102 14.46 13.11 6.57
N ARG A 103 15.53 13.06 7.36
CA ARG A 103 15.98 11.86 8.06
C ARG A 103 14.91 11.32 9.01
N ASP A 104 14.28 12.19 9.80
CA ASP A 104 13.27 11.78 10.77
C ASP A 104 11.99 11.27 10.08
N LEU A 105 11.58 11.89 8.96
CA LEU A 105 10.47 11.42 8.13
C LEU A 105 10.76 10.06 7.49
N LEU A 106 11.93 9.88 6.89
CA LEU A 106 12.33 8.59 6.31
C LEU A 106 12.48 7.49 7.37
N LYS A 107 12.98 7.85 8.56
CA LYS A 107 13.06 6.92 9.68
C LYS A 107 11.68 6.50 10.16
N GLN A 108 10.75 7.44 10.31
CA GLN A 108 9.37 7.14 10.70
C GLN A 108 8.72 6.20 9.68
N HIS A 109 8.82 6.52 8.38
CA HIS A 109 8.31 5.67 7.31
C HIS A 109 8.94 4.26 7.36
N ALA A 110 10.26 4.13 7.57
CA ALA A 110 10.90 2.82 7.73
C ALA A 110 10.37 2.01 8.94
N VAL A 111 9.98 2.69 10.02
CA VAL A 111 9.41 2.07 11.22
C VAL A 111 7.98 1.62 10.94
N ASP A 112 7.19 2.44 10.24
CA ASP A 112 5.83 2.11 9.86
C ASP A 112 5.82 0.91 8.89
N GLU A 113 6.68 0.87 7.86
CA GLU A 113 6.79 -0.30 6.98
C GLU A 113 7.27 -1.56 7.70
N SER A 114 8.18 -1.41 8.67
CA SER A 114 8.57 -2.54 9.52
C SER A 114 7.38 -3.08 10.32
N ARG A 115 6.44 -2.23 10.71
CA ARG A 115 5.21 -2.61 11.43
C ARG A 115 4.15 -3.15 10.46
N HIS A 116 4.05 -2.60 9.25
CA HIS A 116 3.13 -3.06 8.21
C HIS A 116 3.37 -4.53 7.86
N ALA A 117 4.63 -4.96 7.78
CA ALA A 117 4.97 -6.37 7.63
C ALA A 117 4.26 -7.26 8.68
N LEU A 118 4.20 -6.82 9.94
CA LEU A 118 3.49 -7.54 11.01
C LEU A 118 1.96 -7.38 10.92
N TYR A 119 1.47 -6.25 10.41
CA TYR A 119 0.04 -6.04 10.17
C TYR A 119 -0.51 -6.96 9.09
N TYR A 120 0.23 -7.20 8.00
CA TYR A 120 -0.18 -8.20 7.01
C TYR A 120 -0.22 -9.61 7.60
N LEU A 121 0.75 -9.98 8.45
CA LEU A 121 0.66 -11.26 9.16
C LEU A 121 -0.56 -11.30 10.08
N ALA A 122 -0.88 -10.22 10.79
CA ALA A 122 -2.10 -10.16 11.59
C ALA A 122 -3.37 -10.28 10.72
N LEU A 123 -3.40 -9.68 9.52
CA LEU A 123 -4.53 -9.83 8.58
C LEU A 123 -4.68 -11.26 8.10
N LEU A 124 -3.57 -11.95 7.80
CA LEU A 124 -3.57 -13.37 7.44
C LEU A 124 -4.17 -14.21 8.57
N ASP A 125 -3.75 -13.96 9.80
CA ASP A 125 -4.20 -14.68 11.00
C ASP A 125 -5.69 -14.46 11.27
N LEU A 126 -6.19 -13.23 11.02
CA LEU A 126 -7.58 -12.86 11.21
C LEU A 126 -8.49 -13.42 10.12
N ALA A 127 -8.05 -13.34 8.85
CA ALA A 127 -8.84 -13.75 7.70
C ALA A 127 -8.82 -15.27 7.46
N PHE A 128 -7.71 -15.93 7.79
CA PHE A 128 -7.48 -17.36 7.57
C PHE A 128 -6.94 -18.00 8.86
N PRO A 129 -7.76 -18.13 9.91
CA PRO A 129 -7.34 -18.75 11.15
C PRO A 129 -6.79 -20.16 10.86
N ASP A 130 -5.70 -20.51 11.55
CA ASP A 130 -5.03 -21.80 11.45
C ASP A 130 -4.44 -22.18 10.06
N ALA A 131 -4.45 -21.26 9.09
CA ALA A 131 -3.85 -21.51 7.77
C ALA A 131 -2.31 -21.63 7.78
N ILE A 132 -1.67 -21.16 8.86
CA ILE A 132 -0.22 -21.09 9.00
C ILE A 132 0.24 -21.94 10.18
N GLU A 133 1.06 -22.95 9.89
CA GLU A 133 1.76 -23.77 10.87
C GLU A 133 2.56 -22.90 11.87
N PRO A 134 2.50 -23.17 13.19
CA PRO A 134 3.17 -22.33 14.20
C PRO A 134 4.66 -22.14 13.97
N GLY A 135 5.36 -23.17 13.46
CA GLY A 135 6.78 -23.07 13.12
C GLY A 135 7.04 -22.08 12.00
N PHE A 136 6.28 -22.18 10.90
CA PHE A 136 6.39 -21.26 9.77
C PHE A 136 6.00 -19.83 10.16
N ARG A 137 5.03 -19.64 11.06
CA ARG A 137 4.70 -18.31 11.60
C ARG A 137 5.89 -17.64 12.29
N GLN A 138 6.78 -18.39 12.95
CA GLN A 138 7.99 -17.81 13.55
C GLN A 138 8.98 -17.30 12.50
N GLU A 139 9.10 -18.00 11.37
CA GLU A 139 9.92 -17.57 10.24
C GLU A 139 9.34 -16.32 9.58
N LEU A 140 8.02 -16.27 9.38
CA LEU A 140 7.35 -15.11 8.80
C LEU A 140 7.54 -13.83 9.62
N ARG A 141 7.62 -13.93 10.96
CA ARG A 141 7.92 -12.76 11.80
C ARG A 141 9.28 -12.12 11.49
N GLN A 142 10.21 -12.84 10.87
CA GLN A 142 11.52 -12.32 10.45
C GLN A 142 11.42 -11.42 9.19
N LEU A 143 10.26 -11.38 8.52
CA LEU A 143 10.03 -10.44 7.42
C LEU A 143 10.16 -9.00 7.91
N SER A 144 9.64 -8.70 9.10
CA SER A 144 9.81 -7.43 9.77
C SER A 144 11.25 -7.25 10.29
N PRO A 145 11.97 -6.18 9.91
CA PRO A 145 13.28 -5.87 10.49
C PRO A 145 13.22 -5.38 11.94
N GLY A 146 12.00 -5.18 12.49
CA GLY A 146 11.79 -4.74 13.86
C GLY A 146 12.35 -3.34 14.14
N PHE A 147 12.32 -2.43 13.17
CA PHE A 147 12.76 -1.05 13.37
C PHE A 147 11.86 -0.30 14.36
N SER A 148 12.43 0.72 15.00
CA SER A 148 11.72 1.56 15.96
C SER A 148 12.32 2.95 16.02
N MET A 149 11.53 3.94 16.45
CA MET A 149 12.02 5.33 16.56
C MET A 149 13.12 5.51 17.61
N HIS A 150 13.21 4.61 18.61
CA HIS A 150 14.26 4.65 19.64
C HIS A 150 15.58 3.99 19.21
N LYS A 151 15.59 3.19 18.14
CA LYS A 151 16.83 2.62 17.60
C LYS A 151 17.64 3.68 16.88
N GLU A 152 18.94 3.71 17.10
CA GLU A 152 19.85 4.54 16.31
C GLU A 152 19.91 4.03 14.86
N LEU A 153 19.99 4.96 13.91
CA LEU A 153 20.16 4.62 12.50
C LEU A 153 21.53 3.97 12.30
N TYR A 154 21.60 2.99 11.41
CA TYR A 154 22.83 2.29 11.08
C TYR A 154 22.81 1.85 9.62
N PRO A 155 23.97 1.82 8.96
CA PRO A 155 24.04 1.40 7.55
C PRO A 155 23.72 -0.08 7.45
N ILE A 156 22.80 -0.43 6.55
CA ILE A 156 22.55 -1.82 6.18
C ILE A 156 23.62 -2.23 5.16
N GLU A 157 24.41 -3.23 5.52
CA GLU A 157 25.52 -3.71 4.70
C GLU A 157 25.03 -4.15 3.31
N GLY A 158 25.74 -3.70 2.26
CA GLY A 158 25.41 -4.04 0.87
C GLY A 158 24.15 -3.39 0.32
N SER A 159 23.45 -2.52 1.08
CA SER A 159 22.26 -1.85 0.59
C SER A 159 22.58 -0.91 -0.58
N PRO A 160 21.93 -1.03 -1.75
CA PRO A 160 22.11 -0.08 -2.87
C PRO A 160 21.55 1.32 -2.54
N TYR A 161 20.85 1.43 -1.40
CA TYR A 161 20.29 2.67 -0.87
C TYR A 161 21.17 3.28 0.24
N ALA A 162 22.39 2.78 0.44
CA ALA A 162 23.39 3.38 1.33
C ALA A 162 24.01 4.65 0.72
N ARG A 163 23.16 5.64 0.42
CA ARG A 163 23.49 6.92 -0.22
C ARG A 163 22.48 7.98 0.19
N PRO A 164 22.81 9.29 0.06
CA PRO A 164 21.83 10.35 0.25
C PRO A 164 20.58 10.14 -0.64
N PRO A 165 19.38 10.42 -0.10
CA PRO A 165 18.16 10.31 -0.88
C PRO A 165 18.12 11.39 -1.97
N THR A 166 17.46 11.05 -3.07
CA THR A 166 17.31 11.89 -4.26
C THR A 166 15.84 12.13 -4.53
N ILE A 167 15.54 13.12 -5.39
CA ILE A 167 14.17 13.33 -5.86
C ILE A 167 13.56 12.08 -6.51
N ASP A 168 14.39 11.27 -7.15
CA ASP A 168 13.96 10.03 -7.78
C ASP A 168 13.45 9.00 -6.77
N ASP A 169 14.02 8.98 -5.56
CA ASP A 169 13.57 8.12 -4.47
C ASP A 169 12.19 8.58 -3.98
N TYR A 170 11.98 9.90 -3.78
CA TYR A 170 10.69 10.44 -3.33
C TYR A 170 9.57 10.23 -4.33
N LEU A 171 9.85 10.38 -5.62
CA LEU A 171 8.87 10.14 -6.67
C LEU A 171 8.45 8.66 -6.70
N GLN A 172 9.41 7.74 -6.58
CA GLN A 172 9.10 6.30 -6.57
C GLN A 172 8.33 5.90 -5.31
N MET A 173 8.70 6.39 -4.13
CA MET A 173 7.95 6.18 -2.89
C MET A 173 6.51 6.70 -3.03
N ASN A 174 6.35 7.93 -3.50
CA ASN A 174 5.03 8.54 -3.65
C ASN A 174 4.11 7.72 -4.59
N ILE A 175 4.62 7.26 -5.73
CA ILE A 175 3.84 6.41 -6.65
C ILE A 175 3.55 5.04 -6.01
N ALA A 176 4.54 4.44 -5.34
CA ALA A 176 4.38 3.18 -4.65
C ALA A 176 3.26 3.26 -3.61
N GLU A 177 3.27 4.27 -2.73
CA GLU A 177 2.27 4.37 -1.65
C GLU A 177 0.88 4.72 -2.17
N ILE A 178 0.75 5.47 -3.27
CA ILE A 178 -0.56 5.65 -3.93
C ILE A 178 -1.07 4.31 -4.47
N ARG A 179 -0.19 3.50 -5.06
CA ARG A 179 -0.54 2.17 -5.56
C ARG A 179 -0.92 1.23 -4.40
N THR A 180 -0.15 1.22 -3.32
CA THR A 180 -0.42 0.45 -2.09
C THR A 180 -1.77 0.85 -1.49
N THR A 181 -2.06 2.15 -1.42
CA THR A 181 -3.36 2.68 -1.00
C THR A 181 -4.52 2.11 -1.82
N ILE A 182 -4.38 2.04 -3.15
CA ILE A 182 -5.40 1.42 -4.03
C ILE A 182 -5.52 -0.07 -3.74
N HIS A 183 -4.41 -0.76 -3.55
CA HIS A 183 -4.40 -2.17 -3.17
C HIS A 183 -5.12 -2.42 -1.86
N HIS A 184 -4.89 -1.63 -0.81
CA HIS A 184 -5.60 -1.77 0.47
C HIS A 184 -7.11 -1.60 0.33
N MET A 185 -7.57 -0.67 -0.50
CA MET A 185 -9.00 -0.50 -0.77
C MET A 185 -9.61 -1.76 -1.40
N MET A 186 -8.94 -2.36 -2.39
CA MET A 186 -9.40 -3.60 -3.03
C MET A 186 -9.30 -4.80 -2.08
N GLN A 187 -8.20 -4.88 -1.31
CA GLN A 187 -7.94 -5.93 -0.36
C GLN A 187 -8.96 -5.93 0.78
N ARG A 188 -9.46 -4.76 1.20
CA ARG A 188 -10.55 -4.65 2.19
C ARG A 188 -11.77 -5.47 1.77
N THR A 189 -12.22 -5.32 0.53
CA THR A 189 -13.38 -6.07 0.00
C THR A 189 -13.07 -7.57 -0.09
N ALA A 190 -11.86 -7.94 -0.50
CA ALA A 190 -11.45 -9.34 -0.57
C ALA A 190 -11.43 -9.99 0.83
N ILE A 191 -10.80 -9.33 1.82
CA ILE A 191 -10.72 -9.84 3.20
C ILE A 191 -12.11 -9.99 3.82
N GLN A 192 -13.03 -9.06 3.55
CA GLN A 192 -14.42 -9.16 4.03
C GLN A 192 -15.13 -10.45 3.58
N ALA A 193 -14.77 -11.02 2.43
CA ALA A 193 -15.38 -12.24 1.91
C ALA A 193 -14.91 -13.53 2.61
N TYR A 194 -13.71 -13.52 3.21
CA TYR A 194 -13.11 -14.71 3.84
C TYR A 194 -12.97 -14.61 5.35
N CYS A 195 -12.93 -13.39 5.90
CA CYS A 195 -12.71 -13.19 7.33
C CYS A 195 -13.93 -13.64 8.15
N PRO A 196 -13.75 -14.49 9.18
CA PRO A 196 -14.81 -14.80 10.14
C PRO A 196 -15.44 -13.52 10.72
N GLU A 197 -16.75 -13.56 10.94
CA GLU A 197 -17.54 -12.40 11.36
C GLU A 197 -17.01 -11.79 12.68
N GLU A 198 -16.59 -12.65 13.61
CA GLU A 198 -16.00 -12.28 14.89
C GLU A 198 -14.64 -11.56 14.76
N ASN A 199 -13.88 -11.86 13.70
CA ASN A 199 -12.56 -11.28 13.44
C ASN A 199 -12.64 -10.01 12.59
N LEU A 200 -13.72 -9.85 11.81
CA LEU A 200 -13.85 -8.79 10.82
C LEU A 200 -13.65 -7.37 11.40
N PRO A 201 -14.23 -7.00 12.57
CA PRO A 201 -13.99 -5.68 13.16
C PRO A 201 -12.51 -5.39 13.43
N GLN A 202 -11.73 -6.42 13.82
CA GLN A 202 -10.31 -6.26 14.07
C GLN A 202 -9.51 -6.17 12.77
N ALA A 203 -9.87 -6.98 11.76
CA ALA A 203 -9.26 -6.91 10.43
C ALA A 203 -9.45 -5.53 9.78
N LEU A 204 -10.66 -4.96 9.89
CA LEU A 204 -10.95 -3.62 9.37
C LEU A 204 -10.15 -2.53 10.09
N LYS A 205 -9.92 -2.64 11.40
CA LYS A 205 -9.04 -1.71 12.14
C LYS A 205 -7.59 -1.75 11.64
N VAL A 206 -7.08 -2.95 11.35
CA VAL A 206 -5.71 -3.10 10.82
C VAL A 206 -5.61 -2.47 9.43
N LEU A 207 -6.59 -2.72 8.56
CA LEU A 207 -6.68 -2.09 7.23
C LEU A 207 -6.83 -0.57 7.32
N ASP A 208 -7.61 -0.06 8.28
CA ASP A 208 -7.79 1.38 8.48
C ASP A 208 -6.50 2.07 8.92
N GLN A 209 -5.68 1.39 9.74
CA GLN A 209 -4.37 1.87 10.17
C GLN A 209 -3.37 1.87 9.01
N LEU A 210 -3.29 0.77 8.24
CA LEU A 210 -2.46 0.71 7.03
C LEU A 210 -2.80 1.87 6.09
N LEU A 211 -4.09 2.10 5.84
CA LEU A 211 -4.55 3.19 4.98
C LEU A 211 -4.21 4.58 5.50
N ASP A 212 -4.26 4.80 6.82
CA ASP A 212 -3.85 6.07 7.43
C ASP A 212 -2.34 6.31 7.27
N ASP A 213 -1.54 5.26 7.47
CA ASP A 213 -0.09 5.31 7.33
C ASP A 213 0.31 5.59 5.86
N GLU A 214 -0.29 4.90 4.88
CA GLU A 214 0.00 5.17 3.46
C GLU A 214 -0.38 6.59 3.01
N LEU A 215 -1.51 7.12 3.48
CA LEU A 215 -1.90 8.50 3.18
C LEU A 215 -0.91 9.51 3.78
N ALA A 216 -0.38 9.24 4.98
CA ALA A 216 0.67 10.04 5.57
C ALA A 216 1.97 9.95 4.75
N HIS A 217 2.32 8.77 4.25
CA HIS A 217 3.49 8.54 3.41
C HIS A 217 3.38 9.29 2.06
N VAL A 218 2.24 9.22 1.38
CA VAL A 218 1.95 10.03 0.18
C VAL A 218 2.04 11.51 0.49
N GLY A 219 1.51 11.95 1.63
CA GLY A 219 1.48 13.36 2.03
C GLY A 219 2.87 13.96 2.26
N TYR A 220 3.72 13.29 3.03
CA TYR A 220 5.07 13.81 3.30
C TYR A 220 5.97 13.70 2.07
N THR A 221 5.85 12.64 1.26
CA THR A 221 6.63 12.53 0.03
C THR A 221 6.23 13.62 -0.97
N ALA A 222 4.94 13.97 -1.06
CA ALA A 222 4.46 15.13 -1.82
C ALA A 222 5.11 16.44 -1.35
N MET A 223 5.22 16.66 -0.04
CA MET A 223 5.93 17.82 0.52
C MET A 223 7.40 17.86 0.09
N LEU A 224 8.13 16.73 0.18
CA LEU A 224 9.54 16.67 -0.20
C LEU A 224 9.73 16.92 -1.70
N ILE A 225 8.87 16.33 -2.55
CA ILE A 225 8.86 16.56 -4.00
C ILE A 225 8.64 18.04 -4.31
N ASP A 226 7.68 18.69 -3.66
CA ASP A 226 7.38 20.11 -3.86
C ASP A 226 8.56 21.01 -3.49
N ARG A 227 9.20 20.74 -2.34
CA ARG A 227 10.39 21.49 -1.88
C ARG A 227 11.55 21.36 -2.87
N VAL A 228 11.77 20.17 -3.46
CA VAL A 228 12.82 19.97 -4.46
C VAL A 228 12.44 20.62 -5.79
N ALA A 229 11.17 20.54 -6.21
CA ALA A 229 10.67 21.20 -7.41
C ALA A 229 10.87 22.72 -7.35
N ALA A 230 10.64 23.34 -6.19
CA ALA A 230 10.86 24.79 -5.99
C ALA A 230 12.31 25.23 -6.22
N ARG A 231 13.28 24.31 -6.10
CA ARG A 231 14.72 24.57 -6.28
C ARG A 231 15.27 24.05 -7.59
N THR A 232 14.45 23.35 -8.38
CA THR A 232 14.86 22.71 -9.63
C THR A 232 14.36 23.53 -10.82
N PRO A 233 15.25 24.12 -11.64
CA PRO A 233 14.83 24.91 -12.78
C PRO A 233 14.04 24.11 -13.82
N GLY A 234 12.99 24.73 -14.35
CA GLY A 234 12.16 24.18 -15.43
C GLY A 234 11.33 22.95 -15.03
N ASN A 235 10.76 22.25 -16.00
CA ASN A 235 9.88 21.10 -15.76
C ASN A 235 10.65 19.77 -15.58
N ARG A 236 11.81 19.79 -14.91
CA ARG A 236 12.62 18.56 -14.75
C ARG A 236 11.97 17.56 -13.81
N VAL A 237 11.32 18.04 -12.74
CA VAL A 237 10.61 17.17 -11.78
C VAL A 237 9.40 16.52 -12.46
N GLY A 238 8.56 17.28 -13.17
CA GLY A 238 7.43 16.71 -13.91
C GLY A 238 7.86 15.71 -14.98
N ALA A 239 8.93 15.98 -15.73
CA ALA A 239 9.48 15.03 -16.70
C ALA A 239 9.96 13.72 -16.04
N LEU A 240 10.58 13.80 -14.86
CA LEU A 240 11.00 12.62 -14.10
C LEU A 240 9.81 11.89 -13.50
N PHE A 241 8.80 12.60 -12.99
CA PHE A 241 7.57 12.04 -12.45
C PHE A 241 6.84 11.21 -13.52
N ARG A 242 6.69 11.78 -14.72
CA ARG A 242 6.14 11.08 -15.90
C ARG A 242 6.93 9.82 -16.23
N LYS A 243 8.27 9.90 -16.26
CA LYS A 243 9.11 8.73 -16.49
C LYS A 243 8.84 7.63 -15.46
N ARG A 244 8.73 7.98 -14.18
CA ARG A 244 8.47 6.99 -13.11
C ARG A 244 7.06 6.40 -13.16
N PHE A 245 6.04 7.18 -13.49
CA PHE A 245 4.72 6.61 -13.78
C PHE A 245 4.77 5.60 -14.93
N ARG A 246 5.48 5.90 -16.03
CA ARG A 246 5.67 4.94 -17.12
C ARG A 246 6.33 3.64 -16.65
N ASP A 247 7.40 3.75 -15.86
CA ASP A 247 8.10 2.58 -15.31
C ASP A 247 7.16 1.73 -14.44
N PHE A 248 6.37 2.35 -13.56
CA PHE A 248 5.37 1.67 -12.73
C PHE A 248 4.22 1.08 -13.56
N ASN A 249 3.78 1.75 -14.63
CA ASN A 249 2.73 1.26 -15.52
C ASN A 249 3.19 0.01 -16.26
N LEU A 250 4.46 -0.03 -16.69
CA LEU A 250 5.06 -1.21 -17.31
C LEU A 250 5.11 -2.38 -16.34
N ILE A 251 5.63 -2.16 -15.13
CA ILE A 251 5.68 -3.19 -14.07
C ILE A 251 4.27 -3.70 -13.76
N THR A 252 3.31 -2.80 -13.55
CA THR A 252 1.93 -3.16 -13.22
C THR A 252 1.27 -3.95 -14.34
N THR A 253 1.53 -3.61 -15.60
CA THR A 253 0.96 -4.32 -16.76
C THR A 253 1.56 -5.72 -16.90
N GLN A 254 2.85 -5.89 -16.60
CA GLN A 254 3.49 -7.21 -16.54
C GLN A 254 2.89 -8.05 -15.41
N GLU A 255 2.73 -7.47 -14.22
CA GLU A 255 2.09 -8.11 -13.07
C GLU A 255 0.65 -8.58 -13.39
N LEU A 256 -0.13 -7.75 -14.10
CA LEU A 256 -1.46 -8.12 -14.57
C LEU A 256 -1.44 -9.26 -15.60
N GLY A 257 -0.54 -9.19 -16.59
CA GLY A 257 -0.42 -10.21 -17.64
C GLY A 257 -0.06 -11.58 -17.09
N ASP A 258 0.75 -11.61 -16.03
CA ASP A 258 1.21 -12.83 -15.36
C ASP A 258 0.26 -13.31 -14.24
N ASN A 259 -0.83 -12.58 -13.95
CA ASN A 259 -1.67 -12.77 -12.76
C ASN A 259 -0.86 -12.77 -11.44
N SER A 260 0.29 -12.09 -11.42
CA SER A 260 1.18 -12.02 -10.27
C SER A 260 1.16 -10.60 -9.71
N PHE A 261 0.25 -10.33 -8.77
CA PHE A 261 0.22 -9.04 -8.08
C PHE A 261 1.29 -9.04 -6.97
N GLY A 262 2.16 -8.02 -6.96
CA GLY A 262 3.12 -7.79 -5.88
C GLY A 262 4.35 -8.71 -5.85
N CYS A 263 4.55 -9.61 -6.83
CA CYS A 263 5.77 -10.41 -6.89
C CYS A 263 6.46 -10.34 -8.25
N SER A 264 7.64 -9.71 -8.28
CA SER A 264 8.54 -9.82 -9.43
C SER A 264 9.07 -11.26 -9.58
N LEU A 265 9.45 -11.66 -10.80
CA LEU A 265 10.08 -12.95 -11.04
C LEU A 265 11.31 -13.18 -10.15
N GLU A 266 12.08 -12.12 -9.89
CA GLU A 266 13.24 -12.16 -9.00
C GLU A 266 12.88 -12.35 -7.53
N CYS A 267 11.79 -11.72 -7.05
CA CYS A 267 11.28 -11.95 -5.70
C CYS A 267 10.84 -13.40 -5.53
N CYS A 268 10.06 -13.90 -6.50
CA CYS A 268 9.52 -15.24 -6.49
C CYS A 268 10.61 -16.32 -6.62
N ALA A 269 11.74 -16.02 -7.28
CA ALA A 269 12.89 -16.94 -7.36
C ALA A 269 13.58 -17.17 -6.01
N LYS A 270 13.36 -16.30 -5.00
CA LYS A 270 13.96 -16.46 -3.67
C LYS A 270 13.26 -17.53 -2.83
N ARG A 271 12.02 -17.92 -3.15
CA ARG A 271 11.22 -18.83 -2.31
C ARG A 271 10.33 -19.75 -3.13
N GLU A 272 10.38 -21.05 -2.85
CA GLU A 272 9.61 -22.07 -3.56
C GLU A 272 8.09 -21.86 -3.51
N TRP A 273 7.57 -21.22 -2.45
CA TRP A 273 6.15 -21.04 -2.22
C TRP A 273 5.52 -19.82 -2.94
N CYS A 274 6.33 -18.86 -3.43
CA CYS A 274 5.83 -17.58 -3.93
C CYS A 274 5.11 -17.68 -5.30
N ARG A 275 5.34 -18.77 -6.06
CA ARG A 275 4.59 -19.16 -7.27
C ARG A 275 4.27 -20.65 -7.33
N ALA A 276 4.36 -21.33 -6.19
CA ALA A 276 3.91 -22.69 -6.10
C ALA A 276 2.43 -22.76 -6.52
N GLY A 277 2.14 -23.46 -7.61
CA GLY A 277 0.77 -23.86 -7.90
C GLY A 277 0.16 -24.58 -6.69
N PRO A 278 -1.16 -24.83 -6.67
CA PRO A 278 -1.88 -25.32 -5.49
C PRO A 278 -1.31 -26.61 -4.85
N SER A 279 -0.45 -27.36 -5.55
CA SER A 279 0.24 -28.56 -5.08
C SER A 279 1.58 -28.35 -4.36
N ALA A 280 2.19 -27.16 -4.41
CA ALA A 280 3.51 -26.87 -3.80
C ALA A 280 3.41 -25.84 -2.66
N SER A 281 2.19 -25.45 -2.30
CA SER A 281 1.91 -24.56 -1.19
C SER A 281 2.20 -25.27 0.14
N PRO A 282 2.96 -24.65 1.08
CA PRO A 282 3.16 -25.20 2.42
C PRO A 282 1.89 -25.15 3.28
N PHE A 283 0.79 -24.60 2.76
CA PHE A 283 -0.47 -24.43 3.48
C PHE A 283 -1.38 -25.65 3.30
N SER A 284 -1.83 -26.24 4.41
CA SER A 284 -2.93 -27.20 4.41
C SER A 284 -4.27 -26.46 4.47
N TYR A 285 -4.84 -26.12 3.32
CA TYR A 285 -6.22 -25.63 3.26
C TYR A 285 -7.20 -26.81 3.25
N SER A 286 -7.28 -27.53 4.36
CA SER A 286 -8.44 -28.39 4.61
C SER A 286 -9.55 -27.48 5.16
N ASP A 287 -10.60 -27.29 4.37
CA ASP A 287 -11.93 -26.87 4.85
C ASP A 287 -12.23 -25.35 5.02
N ALA A 288 -11.46 -24.44 4.41
CA ALA A 288 -11.91 -23.04 4.32
C ALA A 288 -13.23 -22.98 3.51
N PRO A 289 -14.34 -22.47 4.09
CA PRO A 289 -15.61 -22.36 3.38
C PRO A 289 -15.41 -21.53 2.12
N LEU A 290 -15.85 -22.04 0.97
CA LEU A 290 -15.96 -21.21 -0.21
C LEU A 290 -17.02 -20.13 0.10
N PRO A 291 -16.71 -18.84 -0.08
CA PRO A 291 -17.70 -17.80 0.12
C PRO A 291 -18.91 -18.06 -0.77
N ASP A 292 -20.12 -17.86 -0.25
CA ASP A 292 -21.33 -17.91 -1.07
C ASP A 292 -21.37 -16.68 -1.98
N LEU A 293 -20.80 -16.83 -3.17
CA LEU A 293 -20.73 -15.77 -4.18
C LEU A 293 -22.09 -15.46 -4.83
N SER A 294 -23.16 -16.17 -4.46
CA SER A 294 -24.51 -15.89 -4.95
C SER A 294 -25.22 -14.76 -4.18
N ALA A 295 -24.68 -14.37 -3.02
CA ALA A 295 -25.13 -13.19 -2.32
C ALA A 295 -24.60 -11.93 -3.03
N GLU A 296 -25.46 -11.22 -3.77
CA GLU A 296 -25.15 -9.84 -4.14
C GLU A 296 -24.75 -9.07 -2.87
N PRO A 297 -23.71 -8.23 -2.90
CA PRO A 297 -23.31 -7.44 -1.74
C PRO A 297 -24.54 -6.67 -1.28
N SER A 298 -25.06 -7.04 -0.10
CA SER A 298 -26.22 -6.38 0.47
C SER A 298 -25.93 -4.89 0.40
N GLN A 299 -26.76 -4.13 -0.32
CA GLN A 299 -26.67 -2.68 -0.30
C GLN A 299 -26.88 -2.30 1.15
N GLY A 300 -25.78 -2.11 1.89
CA GLY A 300 -25.81 -1.74 3.28
C GLY A 300 -26.64 -0.47 3.36
N ALA A 301 -27.85 -0.60 3.88
CA ALA A 301 -28.75 0.52 4.06
C ALA A 301 -28.08 1.43 5.09
N THR A 302 -27.41 2.47 4.61
CA THR A 302 -27.08 3.65 5.40
C THR A 302 -28.40 4.32 5.75
N GLN A 303 -29.08 3.81 6.78
CA GLN A 303 -30.08 4.59 7.49
C GLN A 303 -29.34 5.71 8.20
N ALA A 304 -29.56 6.94 7.75
CA ALA A 304 -29.10 8.12 8.46
C ALA A 304 -29.65 8.08 9.90
N PRO A 305 -28.85 8.44 10.92
CA PRO A 305 -29.33 8.49 12.28
C PRO A 305 -30.51 9.46 12.38
N ALA A 306 -31.58 9.02 13.05
CA ALA A 306 -32.73 9.87 13.33
C ALA A 306 -32.28 11.14 14.09
N PRO A 307 -32.83 12.32 13.77
CA PRO A 307 -32.48 13.55 14.46
C PRO A 307 -32.82 13.44 15.94
N ALA A 308 -31.88 13.86 16.79
CA ALA A 308 -32.08 13.90 18.24
C ALA A 308 -33.27 14.81 18.59
N PRO A 309 -34.13 14.42 19.56
CA PRO A 309 -35.23 15.27 19.98
C PRO A 309 -34.72 16.56 20.61
N ALA A 310 -35.31 17.68 20.22
CA ALA A 310 -35.03 18.99 20.79
C ALA A 310 -35.42 18.99 22.28
N CYS A 311 -34.46 19.30 23.16
CA CYS A 311 -34.76 19.64 24.54
C CYS A 311 -35.41 21.03 24.58
N HIS A 312 -36.59 21.11 25.18
CA HIS A 312 -37.25 22.35 25.59
C HIS A 312 -36.66 22.90 26.90
#